data_AF-A0A848VGG5-F1
#
_entry.id   AF-A0A848VGG5-F1
#
_cell.length_a   1.000
_cell.length_b   1.000
_cell.length_c   1.000
_cell.angle_alpha   90.00
_cell.angle_beta   90.00
_cell.angle_gamma   90.00
#
_symmetry.space_group_name_H-M   'P 1'
#
loop_
_entity.id
_entity.type
_entity.pdbx_description
1 polymer ?
#
loop_
_entity_poly.entity_id
_entity_poly.type
_entity_poly.pdbx_seq_one_letter_code
_entity_poly.pdbx_strand_id
1 'polypeptide(L)'
;SHGLSLFVVERGMEGFERGRNLKKMGLKSQDTAELFFNNVKVPKENLLGEFNRGFYHLMHFLAEERLLGAVGYLANAEAAFNVTMDYTQERKAFGQRIADFQNTRFKLADMRTEIDVAQAFVDHCVQEHNEGKLSADDAAKAKLYTSELEGRVTDDCVQLHGGAGYMDEYPICRMYLNARISRIYAGSSEVMREIIARSIGLDPRKKKPKSVDSERAA
;
A
#
# COMPACT_ATOMS: atom_id res chain seq x y z
N SER A 1 13.55 16.01 14.24
CA SER A 1 12.61 17.04 14.74
C SER A 1 12.10 16.58 16.10
N HIS A 2 12.27 17.38 17.15
CA HIS A 2 11.97 16.97 18.54
C HIS A 2 10.77 17.73 19.14
N GLY A 3 9.89 18.29 18.31
CA GLY A 3 8.80 19.19 18.73
C GLY A 3 7.42 18.83 18.20
N LEU A 4 7.20 17.57 17.80
CA LEU A 4 5.91 17.13 17.27
C LEU A 4 5.08 16.48 18.39
N SER A 5 3.79 16.80 18.48
CA SER A 5 2.81 16.17 19.38
C SER A 5 1.59 15.74 18.57
N LEU A 6 0.83 14.77 19.07
CA LEU A 6 -0.42 14.31 18.48
C LEU A 6 -1.60 14.83 19.32
N PHE A 7 -2.65 15.31 18.67
CA PHE A 7 -3.83 15.82 19.35
C PHE A 7 -5.09 15.24 18.73
N VAL A 8 -6.05 14.89 19.58
CA VAL A 8 -7.41 14.51 19.16
C VAL A 8 -8.21 15.79 18.95
N VAL A 9 -8.69 16.02 17.73
CA VAL A 9 -9.54 17.17 17.39
C VAL A 9 -10.92 16.66 16.96
N GLU A 10 -11.95 17.09 17.67
CA GLU A 10 -13.31 16.62 17.45
C GLU A 10 -14.09 17.51 16.47
N ARG A 11 -15.04 16.91 15.75
CA ARG A 11 -15.96 17.68 14.92
C ARG A 11 -16.79 18.62 15.80
N GLY A 12 -16.86 19.88 15.39
CA GLY A 12 -17.62 20.92 16.11
C GLY A 12 -16.76 21.79 17.02
N MET A 13 -15.48 21.47 17.21
CA MET A 13 -14.54 22.39 17.83
C MET A 13 -14.44 23.69 17.01
N GLU A 14 -14.53 24.84 17.68
CA GLU A 14 -14.47 26.15 17.05
C GLU A 14 -13.16 26.29 16.24
N GLY A 15 -13.28 26.73 14.99
CA GLY A 15 -12.15 26.87 14.07
C GLY A 15 -11.73 25.59 13.33
N PHE A 16 -12.32 24.42 13.63
CA PHE A 16 -12.08 23.19 12.87
C PHE A 16 -13.16 22.96 11.82
N GLU A 17 -12.74 22.91 10.55
CA GLU A 17 -13.64 22.76 9.41
C GLU A 17 -13.19 21.63 8.49
N ARG A 18 -14.16 20.89 7.94
CA ARG A 18 -13.94 19.92 6.86
C ARG A 18 -14.22 20.61 5.54
N GLY A 19 -13.25 20.57 4.64
CA GLY A 19 -13.40 21.00 3.27
C GLY A 19 -14.24 20.03 2.44
N ARG A 20 -14.20 20.23 1.13
CA ARG A 20 -14.87 19.36 0.17
C ARG A 20 -14.25 17.96 0.15
N ASN A 21 -15.07 16.97 -0.20
CA ASN A 21 -14.56 15.65 -0.59
C ASN A 21 -13.83 15.74 -1.95
N LEU A 22 -12.63 15.20 -1.99
CA LEU A 22 -11.76 15.20 -3.16
C LEU A 22 -12.21 14.16 -4.18
N LYS A 23 -12.24 14.56 -5.46
CA LYS A 23 -12.53 13.66 -6.58
C LYS A 23 -11.29 12.82 -6.88
N LYS A 24 -11.33 11.54 -6.48
CA LYS A 24 -10.24 10.57 -6.67
C LYS A 24 -10.43 9.72 -7.93
N MET A 25 -9.36 9.10 -8.42
CA MET A 25 -9.42 8.08 -9.48
C MET A 25 -10.23 6.85 -9.04
N GLY A 26 -9.78 6.17 -7.99
CA GLY A 26 -10.47 5.05 -7.34
C GLY A 26 -10.89 5.35 -5.88
N LEU A 27 -11.30 4.31 -5.17
CA LEU A 27 -11.80 4.32 -3.80
C LEU A 27 -12.91 5.36 -3.59
N LYS A 28 -13.91 5.36 -4.49
CA LYS A 28 -15.01 6.33 -4.48
C LYS A 28 -15.89 6.25 -3.23
N SER A 29 -15.97 5.09 -2.60
CA SER A 29 -16.72 4.86 -1.36
C SER A 29 -16.01 5.36 -0.11
N GLN A 30 -14.71 5.66 -0.20
CA GLN A 30 -13.95 6.21 0.91
C GLN A 30 -13.85 7.72 0.78
N ASP A 31 -14.29 8.46 1.80
CA ASP A 31 -14.15 9.91 1.83
C ASP A 31 -12.67 10.32 1.96
N THR A 32 -12.29 11.38 1.25
CA THR A 32 -11.00 12.03 1.44
C THR A 32 -11.25 13.52 1.37
N ALA A 33 -11.05 14.21 2.48
CA ALA A 33 -11.40 15.62 2.61
C ALA A 33 -10.20 16.42 3.08
N GLU A 34 -10.17 17.68 2.68
CA GLU A 34 -9.26 18.67 3.26
C GLU A 34 -9.72 19.00 4.67
N LEU A 35 -8.78 19.20 5.58
CA LEU A 35 -9.04 19.59 6.97
C LEU A 35 -8.41 20.95 7.23
N PHE A 36 -9.21 21.90 7.73
CA PHE A 36 -8.78 23.26 8.05
C PHE A 36 -8.81 23.48 9.56
N PHE A 37 -7.73 24.06 10.09
CA PHE A 37 -7.56 24.35 11.50
C PHE A 37 -7.23 25.84 11.67
N ASN A 38 -8.24 26.66 12.01
CA ASN A 38 -8.11 28.09 12.22
C ASN A 38 -8.18 28.42 13.71
N ASN A 39 -7.03 28.60 14.36
CA ASN A 39 -6.94 28.94 15.79
C ASN A 39 -7.77 28.02 16.71
N VAL A 40 -7.82 26.72 16.37
CA VAL A 40 -8.56 25.72 17.15
C VAL A 40 -7.98 25.64 18.56
N LYS A 41 -8.83 25.86 19.58
CA LYS A 41 -8.44 25.69 20.98
C LYS A 41 -8.64 24.23 21.38
N VAL A 42 -7.53 23.49 21.51
CA VAL A 42 -7.55 22.07 21.88
C VAL A 42 -7.25 21.92 23.38
N PRO A 43 -8.10 21.22 24.15
CA PRO A 43 -7.83 20.95 25.56
C PRO A 43 -6.55 20.14 25.77
N LYS A 44 -5.92 20.25 26.95
CA LYS A 44 -4.64 19.55 27.22
C LYS A 44 -4.81 18.03 27.27
N GLU A 45 -5.96 17.59 27.77
CA GLU A 45 -6.41 16.21 27.86
C GLU A 45 -6.58 15.53 26.48
N ASN A 46 -6.70 16.31 25.40
CA ASN A 46 -6.73 15.79 24.03
C ASN A 46 -5.33 15.52 23.45
N LEU A 47 -4.26 15.76 24.20
CA LEU A 47 -2.92 15.30 23.84
C LEU A 47 -2.90 13.77 23.83
N LEU A 48 -2.62 13.18 22.67
CA LEU A 48 -2.46 11.74 22.53
C LEU A 48 -1.01 11.35 22.84
N GLY A 49 -0.82 10.67 23.97
CA GLY A 49 0.49 10.24 24.45
C GLY A 49 1.22 11.37 25.20
N GLU A 50 2.45 11.67 24.78
CA GLU A 50 3.35 12.57 25.50
C GLU A 50 3.70 13.79 24.66
N PHE A 51 3.83 14.94 25.32
CA PHE A 51 4.19 16.19 24.67
C PHE A 51 5.58 16.07 24.02
N ASN A 52 5.70 16.53 22.78
CA ASN A 52 6.90 16.45 21.93
C ASN A 52 7.36 15.03 21.56
N ARG A 53 6.53 14.00 21.79
CA ARG A 53 6.82 12.59 21.45
C ARG A 53 6.00 12.07 20.27
N GLY A 54 5.28 12.93 19.56
CA GLY A 54 4.37 12.54 18.48
C GLY A 54 5.04 11.77 17.35
N PHE A 55 6.29 12.11 16.99
CA PHE A 55 7.02 11.34 15.98
C PHE A 55 7.30 9.90 16.44
N TYR A 56 7.65 9.70 17.71
CA TYR A 56 7.87 8.37 18.28
C TYR A 56 6.58 7.53 18.24
N HIS A 57 5.46 8.14 18.66
CA HIS A 57 4.15 7.49 18.64
C HIS A 57 3.70 7.12 17.23
N LEU A 58 3.91 8.01 16.24
CA LEU A 58 3.62 7.70 14.84
C LEU A 58 4.47 6.52 14.33
N MET A 59 5.76 6.47 14.66
CA MET A 59 6.65 5.39 14.19
C MET A 59 6.32 4.03 14.79
N HIS A 60 5.73 3.98 15.99
CA HIS A 60 5.48 2.74 16.72
C HIS A 60 4.57 1.77 15.95
N PHE A 61 3.51 2.28 15.32
CA PHE A 61 2.51 1.46 14.64
C PHE A 61 2.70 1.35 13.12
N LEU A 62 3.74 1.94 12.54
CA LEU A 62 3.93 1.90 11.07
C LEU A 62 4.17 0.50 10.52
N ALA A 63 4.82 -0.39 11.27
CA ALA A 63 5.04 -1.76 10.82
C ALA A 63 3.70 -2.52 10.72
N GLU A 64 2.83 -2.34 11.71
CA GLU A 64 1.48 -2.89 11.71
C GLU A 64 0.61 -2.29 10.60
N GLU A 65 0.61 -0.96 10.43
CA GLU A 65 -0.14 -0.29 9.35
C GLU A 65 0.26 -0.83 7.97
N ARG A 66 1.56 -1.03 7.73
CA ARG A 66 2.07 -1.59 6.47
C ARG A 66 1.64 -3.05 6.27
N LEU A 67 1.65 -3.85 7.32
CA LEU A 67 1.19 -5.23 7.27
C LEU A 67 -0.32 -5.31 6.99
N LEU A 68 -1.13 -4.49 7.65
CA LEU A 68 -2.56 -4.38 7.38
C LEU A 68 -2.84 -4.01 5.92
N GLY A 69 -2.06 -3.06 5.40
CA GLY A 69 -2.08 -2.72 3.98
C GLY A 69 -1.75 -3.94 3.10
N ALA A 70 -0.66 -4.65 3.41
CA ALA A 70 -0.20 -5.80 2.63
C ALA A 70 -1.27 -6.92 2.54
N VAL A 71 -1.92 -7.23 3.66
CA VAL A 71 -3.05 -8.16 3.72
C VAL A 71 -4.18 -7.69 2.80
N GLY A 72 -4.57 -6.42 2.88
CA GLY A 72 -5.62 -5.85 2.04
C GLY A 72 -5.30 -5.88 0.54
N TYR A 73 -4.07 -5.50 0.15
CA TYR A 73 -3.66 -5.50 -1.26
C TYR A 73 -3.64 -6.91 -1.83
N LEU A 74 -3.18 -7.89 -1.05
CA LEU A 74 -3.18 -9.29 -1.46
C LEU A 74 -4.60 -9.82 -1.65
N ALA A 75 -5.50 -9.54 -0.70
CA ALA A 75 -6.91 -9.92 -0.81
C ALA A 75 -7.60 -9.28 -2.03
N ASN A 76 -7.27 -8.03 -2.37
CA ASN A 76 -7.78 -7.38 -3.57
C ASN A 76 -7.25 -8.03 -4.85
N ALA A 77 -5.98 -8.43 -4.88
CA ALA A 77 -5.38 -9.15 -6.00
C ALA A 77 -6.07 -10.52 -6.21
N GLU A 78 -6.28 -11.26 -5.11
CA GLU A 78 -7.02 -12.53 -5.11
C GLU A 78 -8.45 -12.36 -5.66
N ALA A 79 -9.16 -11.34 -5.20
CA ALA A 79 -10.51 -11.04 -5.68
C ALA A 79 -10.52 -10.72 -7.19
N ALA A 80 -9.56 -9.93 -7.67
CA ALA A 80 -9.45 -9.58 -9.09
C ALA A 80 -9.15 -10.80 -9.95
N PHE A 81 -8.26 -11.67 -9.47
CA PHE A 81 -7.94 -12.95 -10.10
C PHE A 81 -9.20 -13.83 -10.22
N ASN A 82 -9.96 -14.01 -9.14
CA ASN A 82 -11.15 -14.87 -9.13
C ASN A 82 -12.24 -14.39 -10.08
N VAL A 83 -12.57 -13.10 -10.06
CA VAL A 83 -13.52 -12.50 -11.02
C VAL A 83 -13.09 -12.74 -12.47
N THR A 84 -11.79 -12.62 -12.75
CA THR A 84 -11.24 -12.83 -14.09
C THR A 84 -11.22 -14.30 -14.48
N MET A 85 -10.90 -15.19 -13.54
CA MET A 85 -10.93 -16.62 -13.77
C MET A 85 -12.33 -17.06 -14.20
N ASP A 86 -13.37 -16.64 -13.48
CA ASP A 86 -14.76 -16.91 -13.84
C ASP A 86 -15.09 -16.37 -15.24
N TYR A 87 -14.77 -15.09 -15.50
CA TYR A 87 -15.01 -14.48 -16.81
C TYR A 87 -14.35 -15.25 -17.95
N THR A 88 -13.10 -15.67 -17.79
CA THR A 88 -12.37 -16.39 -18.86
C THR A 88 -12.90 -17.80 -19.11
N GLN A 89 -13.50 -18.43 -18.09
CA GLN A 89 -14.15 -19.74 -18.22
C GLN A 89 -15.54 -19.65 -18.86
N GLU A 90 -16.24 -18.53 -18.72
CA GLU A 90 -17.57 -18.35 -19.33
C GLU A 90 -17.48 -17.77 -20.74
N ARG A 91 -16.61 -16.79 -20.95
CA ARG A 91 -16.49 -16.07 -22.22
C ARG A 91 -15.95 -16.98 -23.31
N LYS A 92 -16.63 -16.99 -24.46
CA LYS A 92 -16.16 -17.68 -25.68
C LYS A 92 -15.69 -16.69 -26.74
N ALA A 93 -14.60 -17.04 -27.41
CA ALA A 93 -14.13 -16.39 -28.63
C ALA A 93 -13.49 -17.44 -29.55
N PHE A 94 -13.63 -17.24 -30.86
CA PHE A 94 -13.11 -18.18 -31.87
C PHE A 94 -13.53 -19.64 -31.61
N GLY A 95 -14.75 -19.86 -31.12
CA GLY A 95 -15.34 -21.19 -30.93
C GLY A 95 -14.97 -21.92 -29.62
N GLN A 96 -14.12 -21.37 -28.76
CA GLN A 96 -13.73 -21.98 -27.46
C GLN A 96 -13.72 -20.95 -26.34
N ARG A 97 -13.55 -21.37 -25.08
CA ARG A 97 -13.48 -20.44 -23.95
C ARG A 97 -12.18 -19.65 -24.00
N ILE A 98 -12.17 -18.44 -23.45
CA ILE A 98 -10.94 -17.66 -23.31
C ILE A 98 -9.90 -18.41 -22.47
N ALA A 99 -10.34 -19.17 -21.47
CA ALA A 99 -9.50 -20.03 -20.65
C ALA A 99 -8.88 -21.23 -21.38
N ASP A 100 -9.35 -21.59 -22.59
CA ASP A 100 -8.78 -22.71 -23.35
C ASP A 100 -7.51 -22.29 -24.14
N PHE A 101 -7.32 -20.98 -24.39
CA PHE A 101 -6.12 -20.46 -25.05
C PHE A 101 -4.90 -20.52 -24.13
N GLN A 102 -3.77 -21.01 -24.67
CA GLN A 102 -2.52 -21.16 -23.92
C GLN A 102 -2.05 -19.85 -23.27
N ASN A 103 -2.08 -18.73 -24.00
CA ASN A 103 -1.67 -17.43 -23.48
C ASN A 103 -2.44 -17.03 -22.21
N THR A 104 -3.77 -17.19 -22.22
CA THR A 104 -4.62 -16.95 -21.05
C THR A 104 -4.21 -17.83 -19.88
N ARG A 105 -4.01 -19.13 -20.15
CA ARG A 105 -3.64 -20.11 -19.10
C ARG A 105 -2.30 -19.78 -18.46
N PHE A 106 -1.32 -19.33 -19.25
CA PHE A 106 -0.03 -18.91 -18.73
C PHE A 106 -0.16 -17.68 -17.85
N LYS A 107 -0.89 -16.65 -18.31
CA LYS A 107 -1.15 -15.46 -17.50
C LYS A 107 -1.86 -15.77 -16.18
N LEU A 108 -2.87 -16.64 -16.20
CA LEU A 108 -3.55 -17.08 -14.98
C LEU A 108 -2.61 -17.88 -14.05
N ALA A 109 -1.76 -18.74 -14.60
CA ALA A 109 -0.78 -19.50 -13.81
C ALA A 109 0.28 -18.59 -13.16
N ASP A 110 0.78 -17.60 -13.88
CA ASP A 110 1.76 -16.62 -13.38
C ASP A 110 1.14 -15.81 -12.23
N MET A 111 -0.06 -15.24 -12.44
CA MET A 111 -0.77 -14.48 -11.40
C MET A 111 -1.04 -15.32 -10.15
N ARG A 112 -1.55 -16.55 -10.31
CA ARG A 112 -1.79 -17.46 -9.18
C ARG A 112 -0.52 -17.72 -8.38
N THR A 113 0.59 -17.99 -9.09
CA THR A 113 1.90 -18.25 -8.47
C THR A 113 2.38 -17.04 -7.67
N GLU A 114 2.34 -15.83 -8.25
CA GLU A 114 2.76 -14.61 -7.56
C GLU A 114 1.92 -14.33 -6.31
N ILE A 115 0.60 -14.57 -6.37
CA ILE A 115 -0.31 -14.40 -5.22
C ILE A 115 0.01 -15.44 -4.13
N ASP A 116 0.22 -16.70 -4.47
CA ASP A 116 0.54 -17.74 -3.49
C ASP A 116 1.88 -17.49 -2.78
N VAL A 117 2.89 -17.03 -3.53
CA VAL A 117 4.19 -16.63 -2.96
C VAL A 117 4.03 -15.42 -2.04
N ALA A 118 3.24 -14.42 -2.43
CA ALA A 118 2.94 -13.28 -1.58
C ALA A 118 2.23 -13.70 -0.29
N GLN A 119 1.25 -14.61 -0.38
CA GLN A 119 0.49 -15.12 0.77
C GLN A 119 1.41 -15.74 1.80
N ALA A 120 2.32 -16.62 1.38
CA ALA A 120 3.26 -17.25 2.30
C ALA A 120 4.12 -16.21 3.06
N PHE A 121 4.58 -15.15 2.38
CA PHE A 121 5.36 -14.10 3.02
C PHE A 121 4.51 -13.22 3.96
N VAL A 122 3.29 -12.86 3.55
CA VAL A 122 2.36 -12.09 4.39
C VAL A 122 1.98 -12.89 5.64
N ASP A 123 1.68 -14.19 5.52
CA ASP A 123 1.35 -15.05 6.64
C ASP A 123 2.51 -15.13 7.65
N HIS A 124 3.74 -15.25 7.15
CA HIS A 124 4.93 -15.17 7.99
C HIS A 124 5.01 -13.82 8.72
N CYS A 125 4.81 -12.70 8.03
CA CYS A 125 4.81 -11.37 8.67
C CYS A 125 3.70 -11.24 9.73
N VAL A 126 2.51 -11.83 9.51
CA VAL A 126 1.42 -11.86 10.49
C VAL A 126 1.82 -12.67 11.72
N GLN A 127 2.45 -13.83 11.53
CA GLN A 127 2.97 -14.63 12.65
C GLN A 127 4.02 -13.86 13.46
N GLU A 128 5.02 -13.27 12.80
CA GLU A 128 6.03 -12.44 13.47
C GLU A 128 5.41 -11.24 14.19
N HIS A 129 4.36 -10.62 13.64
CA HIS A 129 3.65 -9.53 14.29
C HIS A 129 2.97 -9.99 15.58
N ASN A 130 2.26 -11.12 15.53
CA ASN A 130 1.59 -11.71 16.70
C ASN A 130 2.60 -12.09 17.81
N GLU A 131 3.83 -12.43 17.43
CA GLU A 131 4.92 -12.69 18.37
C GLU A 131 5.67 -11.43 18.84
N GLY A 132 5.31 -10.24 18.34
CA GLY A 132 5.98 -8.97 18.66
C GLY A 132 7.37 -8.82 18.03
N LYS A 133 7.66 -9.59 16.98
CA LYS A 133 8.98 -9.68 16.31
C LYS A 133 9.02 -9.08 14.91
N LEU A 134 7.88 -8.68 14.35
CA LEU A 134 7.82 -8.10 13.00
C LEU A 134 8.78 -6.91 12.88
N SER A 135 9.75 -7.05 11.98
CA SER A 135 10.70 -5.99 11.68
C SER A 135 10.07 -4.91 10.80
N ALA A 136 10.57 -3.68 10.93
CA ALA A 136 10.10 -2.57 10.09
C ALA A 136 10.42 -2.78 8.61
N ASP A 137 11.49 -3.51 8.29
CA ASP A 137 11.88 -3.80 6.91
C ASP A 137 11.11 -4.99 6.31
N ASP A 138 10.75 -6.01 7.07
CA ASP A 138 9.85 -7.07 6.56
C ASP A 138 8.44 -6.52 6.30
N ALA A 139 7.92 -5.68 7.19
CA ALA A 139 6.67 -4.96 6.95
C ALA A 139 6.76 -4.09 5.66
N ALA A 140 7.91 -3.46 5.42
CA ALA A 140 8.13 -2.68 4.20
C ALA A 140 8.24 -3.55 2.94
N LYS A 141 8.90 -4.72 3.02
CA LYS A 141 8.96 -5.71 1.92
C LYS A 141 7.57 -6.21 1.58
N ALA A 142 6.76 -6.55 2.59
CA ALA A 142 5.41 -7.05 2.42
C ALA A 142 4.57 -6.00 1.69
N LYS A 143 4.49 -4.78 2.24
CA LYS A 143 3.75 -3.66 1.64
C LYS A 143 4.20 -3.38 0.21
N LEU A 144 5.51 -3.32 -0.03
CA LEU A 144 6.06 -3.04 -1.36
C LEU A 144 5.63 -4.12 -2.35
N TYR A 145 5.87 -5.40 -2.02
CA TYR A 145 5.61 -6.49 -2.94
C TYR A 145 4.11 -6.61 -3.25
N THR A 146 3.25 -6.62 -2.23
CA THR A 146 1.81 -6.82 -2.40
C THR A 146 1.13 -5.64 -3.11
N SER A 147 1.56 -4.38 -2.88
CA SER A 147 0.96 -3.22 -3.57
C SER A 147 1.36 -3.13 -5.04
N GLU A 148 2.55 -3.59 -5.40
CA GLU A 148 2.97 -3.73 -6.80
C GLU A 148 2.29 -4.94 -7.46
N LEU A 149 2.14 -6.05 -6.73
CA LEU A 149 1.45 -7.27 -7.18
C LEU A 149 -0.02 -7.00 -7.49
N GLU A 150 -0.78 -6.41 -6.56
CA GLU A 150 -2.17 -5.99 -6.76
C GLU A 150 -2.29 -5.16 -8.05
N GLY A 151 -1.32 -4.28 -8.27
CA GLY A 151 -1.20 -3.49 -9.47
C GLY A 151 -1.06 -4.29 -10.76
N ARG A 152 -0.13 -5.24 -10.81
CA ARG A 152 0.11 -6.09 -11.99
C ARG A 152 -1.06 -7.02 -12.26
N VAL A 153 -1.57 -7.68 -11.21
CA VAL A 153 -2.69 -8.62 -11.30
C VAL A 153 -3.93 -7.91 -11.84
N THR A 154 -4.31 -6.76 -11.26
CA THR A 154 -5.50 -6.04 -11.72
C THR A 154 -5.38 -5.54 -13.16
N ASP A 155 -4.18 -5.12 -13.59
CA ASP A 155 -3.91 -4.70 -14.98
C ASP A 155 -4.03 -5.88 -15.96
N ASP A 156 -3.37 -7.00 -15.67
CA ASP A 156 -3.48 -8.24 -16.48
C ASP A 156 -4.94 -8.74 -16.51
N CYS A 157 -5.67 -8.60 -15.41
CA CYS A 157 -7.08 -8.96 -15.33
C CYS A 157 -7.97 -8.09 -16.23
N VAL A 158 -7.75 -6.77 -16.28
CA VAL A 158 -8.42 -5.88 -17.26
C VAL A 158 -8.11 -6.33 -18.68
N GLN A 159 -6.84 -6.66 -18.96
CA GLN A 159 -6.40 -7.11 -20.28
C GLN A 159 -7.09 -8.42 -20.72
N LEU A 160 -7.27 -9.38 -19.81
CA LEU A 160 -7.97 -10.65 -20.08
C LEU A 160 -9.48 -10.47 -20.32
N HIS A 161 -10.08 -9.42 -19.74
CA HIS A 161 -11.46 -9.04 -20.05
C HIS A 161 -11.60 -8.32 -21.40
N GLY A 162 -10.52 -7.72 -21.91
CA GLY A 162 -10.53 -6.94 -23.14
C GLY A 162 -11.39 -5.69 -23.01
N GLY A 163 -12.20 -5.38 -24.04
CA GLY A 163 -13.09 -4.22 -24.01
C GLY A 163 -14.05 -4.19 -22.81
N ALA A 164 -14.52 -5.36 -22.35
CA ALA A 164 -15.34 -5.47 -21.15
C ALA A 164 -14.62 -4.97 -19.90
N GLY A 165 -13.31 -5.24 -19.79
CA GLY A 165 -12.50 -4.82 -18.64
C GLY A 165 -12.36 -3.31 -18.50
N TYR A 166 -12.60 -2.56 -19.58
CA TYR A 166 -12.61 -1.10 -19.57
C TYR A 166 -13.97 -0.51 -19.16
N MET A 167 -15.05 -1.28 -19.23
CA MET A 167 -16.40 -0.81 -18.96
C MET A 167 -16.72 -0.91 -17.46
N ASP A 168 -17.32 0.15 -16.90
CA ASP A 168 -17.65 0.24 -15.47
C ASP A 168 -18.72 -0.77 -15.00
N GLU A 169 -19.43 -1.39 -15.94
CA GLU A 169 -20.38 -2.49 -15.66
C GLU A 169 -19.67 -3.79 -15.23
N TYR A 170 -18.39 -3.96 -15.58
CA TYR A 170 -17.57 -5.07 -15.09
C TYR A 170 -16.77 -4.60 -13.88
N PRO A 171 -16.83 -5.33 -12.74
CA PRO A 171 -16.19 -4.90 -11.50
C PRO A 171 -14.68 -4.73 -11.63
N ILE A 172 -14.04 -5.46 -12.55
CA ILE A 172 -12.58 -5.39 -12.74
C ILE A 172 -12.08 -3.98 -13.09
N CYS A 173 -12.89 -3.18 -13.82
CA CYS A 173 -12.56 -1.80 -14.14
C CYS A 173 -12.37 -0.98 -12.85
N ARG A 174 -13.33 -1.08 -11.93
CA ARG A 174 -13.26 -0.39 -10.62
C ARG A 174 -12.14 -0.93 -9.74
N MET A 175 -11.90 -2.24 -9.76
CA MET A 175 -10.83 -2.86 -8.97
C MET A 175 -9.46 -2.33 -9.40
N TYR A 176 -9.21 -2.21 -10.70
CA TYR A 176 -7.99 -1.60 -11.24
C TYR A 176 -7.82 -0.12 -10.79
N LEU A 177 -8.89 0.68 -10.90
CA LEU A 177 -8.85 2.07 -10.44
C LEU A 177 -8.56 2.19 -8.94
N ASN A 178 -9.11 1.28 -8.13
CA ASN A 178 -8.88 1.22 -6.68
C ASN A 178 -7.44 0.83 -6.34
N ALA A 179 -6.90 -0.20 -6.99
CA ALA A 179 -5.55 -0.72 -6.76
C ALA A 179 -4.44 0.32 -7.00
N ARG A 180 -4.71 1.35 -7.82
CA ARG A 180 -3.68 2.33 -8.18
C ARG A 180 -3.11 3.08 -6.97
N ILE A 181 -3.92 3.35 -5.95
CA ILE A 181 -3.49 4.15 -4.79
C ILE A 181 -2.58 3.39 -3.82
N SER A 182 -2.60 2.05 -3.85
CA SER A 182 -1.84 1.18 -2.95
C SER A 182 -0.33 1.43 -2.96
N ARG A 183 0.19 1.89 -4.11
CA ARG A 183 1.61 2.24 -4.31
C ARG A 183 1.99 3.64 -3.82
N ILE A 184 1.02 4.44 -3.35
CA ILE A 184 1.17 5.86 -3.02
C ILE A 184 0.97 6.11 -1.52
N TYR A 185 -0.20 5.75 -0.99
CA TYR A 185 -0.55 6.05 0.40
C TYR A 185 0.14 5.10 1.40
N ALA A 186 0.09 5.42 2.69
CA ALA A 186 0.78 4.68 3.76
C ALA A 186 2.30 4.46 3.49
N GLY A 187 2.90 5.40 2.75
CA GLY A 187 4.28 5.35 2.26
C GLY A 187 4.38 4.77 0.85
N SER A 188 4.97 5.52 -0.08
CA SER A 188 5.11 5.09 -1.47
C SER A 188 6.04 3.87 -1.61
N SER A 189 6.00 3.22 -2.77
CA SER A 189 6.95 2.14 -3.11
C SER A 189 8.42 2.57 -2.91
N GLU A 190 8.76 3.81 -3.24
CA GLU A 190 10.11 4.36 -3.08
C GLU A 190 10.49 4.52 -1.60
N VAL A 191 9.55 4.93 -0.75
CA VAL A 191 9.77 4.99 0.69
C VAL A 191 10.03 3.60 1.26
N MET A 192 9.30 2.57 0.79
CA MET A 192 9.57 1.19 1.21
C MET A 192 10.96 0.73 0.77
N ARG A 193 11.35 1.03 -0.48
CA ARG A 193 12.71 0.73 -0.98
C ARG A 193 13.79 1.41 -0.14
N GLU A 194 13.57 2.66 0.29
CA GLU A 194 14.51 3.36 1.18
C GLU A 194 14.65 2.67 2.55
N ILE A 195 13.54 2.18 3.12
CA ILE A 195 13.56 1.43 4.40
C ILE A 195 14.34 0.12 4.23
N ILE A 196 14.05 -0.63 3.16
CA ILE A 196 14.72 -1.90 2.86
C ILE A 196 16.21 -1.68 2.56
N ALA A 197 16.55 -0.66 1.77
CA ALA A 197 17.94 -0.32 1.45
C ALA A 197 18.76 -0.03 2.73
N ARG A 198 18.17 0.67 3.70
CA ARG A 198 18.81 0.93 4.99
C ARG A 198 19.00 -0.35 5.81
N SER A 199 18.08 -1.31 5.76
CA SER A 199 18.21 -2.56 6.52
C SER A 199 19.34 -3.46 5.99
N ILE A 200 19.61 -3.40 4.68
CA ILE A 200 20.72 -4.14 4.04
C ILE A 200 22.06 -3.38 4.03
N GLY A 201 22.18 -2.33 4.86
CA GLY A 201 23.44 -1.61 5.07
C GLY A 201 23.70 -0.42 4.15
N LEU A 202 22.77 -0.04 3.27
CA LEU A 202 22.89 1.12 2.39
C LEU A 202 22.31 2.40 3.00
N ASP A 203 22.55 2.63 4.30
CA ASP A 203 22.08 3.85 4.99
C ASP A 203 23.08 5.01 4.78
N PRO A 204 22.75 6.04 3.98
CA PRO A 204 23.65 7.15 3.72
C PRO A 204 23.97 7.97 4.98
N ARG A 205 23.13 7.91 6.02
CA ARG A 205 23.33 8.61 7.30
C ARG A 205 24.45 8.02 8.15
N LYS A 206 24.82 6.76 7.88
CA LYS A 206 25.90 6.04 8.58
C LYS A 206 27.27 6.19 7.91
N LYS A 207 27.36 6.89 6.76
CA LYS A 207 28.65 7.18 6.12
C LYS A 207 29.48 8.07 7.06
N LYS A 208 30.64 7.57 7.52
CA LYS A 208 31.64 8.42 8.19
C LYS A 208 32.02 9.55 7.23
N PRO A 209 32.17 10.81 7.71
CA PRO A 209 32.72 11.86 6.88
C PRO A 209 34.08 11.40 6.35
N LYS A 210 34.32 11.55 5.04
CA LYS A 210 35.66 11.33 4.47
C LYS A 210 36.63 12.26 5.21
N SER A 211 37.64 11.69 5.87
CA SER A 211 38.75 12.48 6.41
C SER A 211 39.42 13.23 5.25
N VAL A 212 39.59 14.54 5.39
CA VAL A 212 40.14 15.44 4.37
C VAL A 212 41.65 15.18 4.10
N ASP A 213 42.27 14.25 4.83
CA ASP A 213 43.73 14.08 4.83
C ASP A 213 44.30 13.12 3.77
N SER A 214 43.49 12.47 2.91
CA SER A 214 44.00 11.51 1.91
C SER A 214 44.25 12.07 0.51
N GLU A 215 44.03 13.38 0.26
CA GLU A 215 44.25 14.00 -1.07
C GLU A 215 45.46 14.94 -1.14
N ARG A 216 46.33 14.96 -0.11
CA ARG A 216 47.59 15.75 -0.13
C ARG A 216 48.88 14.92 -0.29
N ALA A 217 48.77 13.65 -0.66
CA ALA A 217 49.93 12.80 -0.95
C ALA A 217 49.80 12.14 -2.33
N ALA A 218 49.93 12.95 -3.38
CA ALA A 218 50.28 12.52 -4.74
C ALA A 218 51.01 13.66 -5.44
#